data_AF-A0A6A5EJK4-F1
#
_entry.id   AF-A0A6A5EJK4-F1
#
_cell.length_a   1.000
_cell.length_b   1.000
_cell.length_c   1.000
_cell.angle_alpha   90.00
_cell.angle_beta   90.00
_cell.angle_gamma   90.00
#
_symmetry.space_group_name_H-M   'P 1'
#
loop_
_entity.id
_entity.type
_entity.pdbx_description
1 polymer ?
#
loop_
_entity_poly.entity_id
_entity_poly.type
_entity_poly.pdbx_seq_one_letter_code
_entity_poly.pdbx_strand_id
1 'polypeptide(L)'
;MIRIKQMCFGLACLSAEDVISMADSTITIEDIEGELCKIDRIRDILVRRESELRYMMDDIQLCREITRLKTELQQLVSTPDDDKSKADREREEELLQQVNKLVETRDFLVDDVEFERLREREEDREMAVFLQSKFPKTLAAKGASQDQNVASKSQQTAPFSKTGLTLLKDCCGFTCSIM
;
A
#
# COMPACT_ATOMS: atom_id res chain seq x y z
N MET A 1 33.14 -44.95 -56.02
CA MET A 1 34.39 -45.37 -55.36
C MET A 1 35.42 -44.24 -55.50
N ILE A 2 35.35 -43.24 -54.62
CA ILE A 2 36.37 -42.18 -54.52
C ILE A 2 36.61 -41.95 -53.02
N ARG A 3 37.87 -42.15 -52.62
CA ARG A 3 38.38 -42.19 -51.24
C ARG A 3 38.16 -40.87 -50.52
N ILE A 4 37.50 -40.92 -49.35
CA ILE A 4 37.63 -39.88 -48.33
C ILE A 4 39.03 -40.05 -47.71
N LYS A 5 39.99 -39.22 -48.15
CA LYS A 5 41.27 -39.07 -47.47
C LYS A 5 41.09 -38.03 -46.38
N GLN A 6 41.12 -38.48 -45.14
CA GLN A 6 41.29 -37.65 -43.97
C GLN A 6 42.68 -37.01 -44.03
N MET A 7 42.73 -35.69 -44.16
CA MET A 7 43.93 -34.91 -43.87
C MET A 7 43.64 -34.11 -42.61
N CYS A 8 44.36 -34.47 -41.55
CA CYS A 8 44.43 -33.75 -40.30
C CYS A 8 44.76 -32.28 -40.58
N PHE A 9 43.88 -31.38 -40.16
CA PHE A 9 44.19 -29.96 -40.06
C PHE A 9 44.04 -29.56 -38.60
N GLY A 10 45.17 -29.21 -37.99
CA GLY A 10 45.25 -28.28 -36.88
C GLY A 10 44.49 -28.67 -35.62
N LEU A 11 45.20 -29.37 -34.73
CA LEU A 11 45.02 -29.23 -33.29
C LEU A 11 45.17 -27.73 -32.95
N ALA A 12 44.06 -27.01 -32.79
CA ALA A 12 44.05 -25.62 -32.34
C ALA A 12 43.02 -25.50 -31.21
N CYS A 13 43.53 -25.14 -30.03
CA CYS A 13 42.81 -24.89 -28.79
C CYS A 13 41.50 -24.11 -29.01
N LEU A 14 40.37 -24.73 -28.67
CA LEU A 14 39.25 -23.98 -28.13
C LEU A 14 39.46 -23.98 -26.61
N SER A 15 39.88 -22.82 -26.08
CA SER A 15 40.05 -22.60 -24.65
C SER A 15 38.76 -22.92 -23.91
N ALA A 16 38.88 -23.64 -22.80
CA ALA A 16 37.80 -24.09 -21.95
C ALA A 16 37.34 -23.00 -20.97
N GLU A 17 37.27 -21.75 -21.41
CA GLU A 17 37.10 -20.59 -20.53
C GLU A 17 35.81 -19.79 -20.78
N ASP A 18 34.78 -20.41 -21.36
CA ASP A 18 33.44 -19.78 -21.38
C ASP A 18 32.30 -20.79 -21.25
N VAL A 19 32.49 -21.77 -20.36
CA VAL A 19 31.38 -22.53 -19.79
C VAL A 19 31.11 -21.93 -18.42
N ILE A 20 30.04 -21.14 -18.28
CA ILE A 20 29.55 -20.73 -16.96
C ILE A 20 29.16 -22.02 -16.22
N SER A 21 30.07 -22.51 -15.40
CA SER A 21 29.87 -23.69 -14.56
C SER A 21 28.89 -23.34 -13.45
N MET A 22 27.68 -23.89 -13.52
CA MET A 22 26.69 -23.81 -12.44
C MET A 22 27.04 -24.70 -11.24
N ALA A 23 28.20 -25.36 -11.26
CA ALA A 23 28.57 -26.40 -10.29
C ALA A 23 28.92 -25.89 -8.88
N ASP A 24 29.07 -24.57 -8.69
CA ASP A 24 29.36 -23.96 -7.38
C ASP A 24 28.15 -23.26 -6.75
N SER A 25 26.92 -23.66 -7.08
CA SER A 25 25.74 -23.15 -6.37
C SER A 25 25.59 -23.87 -5.03
N THR A 26 26.17 -23.32 -3.97
CA THR A 26 25.94 -23.73 -2.56
C THR A 26 24.52 -23.50 -2.05
N ILE A 27 23.60 -23.04 -2.91
CA ILE A 27 22.20 -22.77 -2.58
C ILE A 27 21.44 -24.09 -2.48
N THR A 28 20.87 -24.34 -1.31
CA THR A 28 20.02 -25.51 -1.03
C THR A 28 18.57 -25.24 -1.43
N ILE A 29 17.75 -26.29 -1.49
CA ILE A 29 16.31 -26.15 -1.78
C ILE A 29 15.65 -25.34 -0.65
N GLU A 30 16.08 -25.57 0.59
CA GLU A 30 15.63 -24.85 1.78
C GLU A 30 15.93 -23.34 1.70
N ASP A 31 17.07 -22.96 1.12
CA ASP A 31 17.41 -21.54 0.90
C ASP A 31 16.45 -20.89 -0.11
N ILE A 32 16.11 -21.60 -1.19
CA ILE A 32 15.16 -21.12 -2.21
C ILE A 32 13.75 -20.98 -1.61
N GLU A 33 13.28 -21.99 -0.86
CA GLU A 33 11.99 -21.95 -0.17
C GLU A 33 11.93 -20.81 0.85
N GLY A 34 13.03 -20.56 1.57
CA GLY A 34 13.17 -19.45 2.49
C GLY A 34 13.03 -18.09 1.81
N GLU A 35 13.69 -17.89 0.67
CA GLU A 35 13.57 -16.66 -0.11
C GLU A 35 12.17 -16.48 -0.72
N LEU A 36 11.54 -17.56 -1.21
CA LEU A 36 10.16 -17.50 -1.72
C LEU A 36 9.18 -17.05 -0.63
N CYS A 37 9.32 -17.59 0.59
CA CYS A 37 8.49 -17.17 1.73
C CYS A 37 8.69 -15.69 2.08
N LYS A 38 9.92 -15.16 1.96
CA LYS A 38 10.18 -13.72 2.15
C LYS A 38 9.51 -12.89 1.06
N ILE A 39 9.61 -13.31 -0.21
CA ILE A 39 8.96 -12.63 -1.34
C ILE A 39 7.45 -12.59 -1.17
N ASP A 40 6.82 -13.72 -0.79
CA ASP A 40 5.38 -13.78 -0.55
C ASP A 40 4.95 -12.81 0.56
N ARG A 41 5.67 -12.77 1.69
CA ARG A 41 5.39 -11.80 2.76
C ARG A 41 5.50 -10.35 2.28
N ILE A 42 6.53 -10.04 1.48
CA ILE A 42 6.72 -8.69 0.93
C ILE A 42 5.57 -8.35 -0.01
N ARG A 43 5.17 -9.27 -0.89
CA ARG A 43 4.02 -9.07 -1.79
C ARG A 43 2.76 -8.75 -0.99
N ASP A 44 2.47 -9.52 0.05
CA ASP A 44 1.25 -9.33 0.83
C ASP A 44 1.25 -7.98 1.57
N ILE A 45 2.40 -7.51 2.05
CA ILE A 45 2.55 -6.15 2.62
C ILE A 45 2.31 -5.08 1.55
N LEU A 46 2.88 -5.25 0.36
CA LEU A 46 2.76 -4.27 -0.72
C LEU A 46 1.33 -4.16 -1.24
N VAL A 47 0.61 -5.27 -1.38
CA VAL A 47 -0.79 -5.27 -1.83
C VAL A 47 -1.69 -4.54 -0.83
N ARG A 48 -1.54 -4.80 0.48
CA ARG A 48 -2.28 -4.06 1.51
C ARG A 48 -1.98 -2.56 1.45
N ARG A 49 -0.70 -2.20 1.30
CA ARG A 49 -0.27 -0.81 1.18
C ARG A 49 -0.81 -0.14 -0.08
N GLU A 50 -0.90 -0.85 -1.20
CA GLU A 50 -1.51 -0.37 -2.43
C GLU A 50 -2.99 -0.05 -2.21
N SER A 51 -3.73 -0.93 -1.54
CA SER A 51 -5.13 -0.69 -1.17
C SER A 51 -5.25 0.58 -0.31
N GLU A 52 -4.44 0.74 0.74
CA GLU A 52 -4.42 1.98 1.56
C GLU A 52 -4.17 3.23 0.71
N LEU A 53 -3.22 3.16 -0.24
CA LEU A 53 -2.90 4.27 -1.13
C LEU A 53 -4.07 4.62 -2.06
N ARG A 54 -4.81 3.61 -2.53
CA ARG A 54 -6.01 3.81 -3.36
C ARG A 54 -7.11 4.51 -2.57
N TYR A 55 -7.38 4.07 -1.33
CA TYR A 55 -8.33 4.75 -0.43
C TYR A 55 -7.94 6.22 -0.19
N MET A 56 -6.66 6.51 0.06
CA MET A 56 -6.21 7.89 0.24
C MET A 56 -6.38 8.72 -1.04
N MET A 57 -6.16 8.14 -2.21
CA MET A 57 -6.38 8.83 -3.48
C MET A 57 -7.86 9.19 -3.67
N ASP A 58 -8.77 8.26 -3.36
CA ASP A 58 -10.21 8.48 -3.48
C ASP A 58 -10.70 9.53 -2.46
N ASP A 59 -10.22 9.48 -1.21
CA ASP A 59 -10.51 10.50 -0.18
C ASP A 59 -10.02 11.89 -0.60
N ILE A 60 -8.82 11.98 -1.19
CA ILE A 60 -8.29 13.23 -1.74
C ILE A 60 -9.21 13.77 -2.85
N GLN A 61 -9.76 12.92 -3.72
CA GLN A 61 -10.67 13.35 -4.78
C GLN A 61 -11.99 13.88 -4.20
N LEU A 62 -12.57 13.16 -3.24
CA LEU A 62 -13.77 13.61 -2.52
C LEU A 62 -13.53 14.95 -1.82
N CYS A 63 -12.42 15.10 -1.11
CA CYS A 63 -12.06 16.33 -0.42
C CYS A 63 -11.88 17.52 -1.36
N ARG A 64 -11.27 17.31 -2.54
CA ARG A 64 -11.14 18.37 -3.56
C ARG A 64 -12.50 18.84 -4.05
N GLU A 65 -13.40 17.90 -4.35
CA GLU A 65 -14.74 18.24 -4.85
C GLU A 65 -15.60 18.93 -3.79
N ILE A 66 -15.58 18.42 -2.55
CA ILE A 66 -16.23 19.07 -1.40
C ILE A 66 -15.71 20.50 -1.23
N THR A 67 -14.40 20.71 -1.33
CA THR A 67 -13.79 22.04 -1.19
C THR A 67 -14.24 22.98 -2.32
N ARG A 68 -14.30 22.48 -3.56
CA ARG A 68 -14.80 23.24 -4.71
C ARG A 68 -16.25 23.69 -4.49
N LEU A 69 -17.13 22.76 -4.14
CA LEU A 69 -18.56 23.05 -3.90
C LEU A 69 -18.76 23.97 -2.69
N LYS A 70 -18.02 23.77 -1.60
CA LYS A 70 -18.07 24.64 -0.42
C LYS A 70 -17.64 26.06 -0.75
N THR A 71 -16.65 26.24 -1.62
CA THR A 71 -16.20 27.56 -2.06
C THR A 71 -17.29 28.28 -2.86
N GLU A 72 -17.97 27.57 -3.76
CA GLU A 72 -19.12 28.12 -4.52
C GLU A 72 -20.28 28.47 -3.57
N LEU A 73 -20.59 27.59 -2.63
CA LEU A 73 -21.63 27.82 -1.62
C LEU A 73 -21.33 29.06 -0.76
N GLN A 74 -20.08 29.23 -0.33
CA GLN A 74 -19.67 30.36 0.49
C GLN A 74 -19.86 31.71 -0.22
N GLN A 75 -19.73 31.76 -1.55
CA GLN A 75 -19.99 32.97 -2.32
C GLN A 75 -21.46 33.38 -2.24
N LEU A 76 -22.39 32.41 -2.36
CA LEU A 76 -23.83 32.66 -2.23
C LEU A 76 -24.21 33.04 -0.81
N VAL A 77 -23.71 32.30 0.19
CA VAL A 77 -23.99 32.53 1.62
C VAL A 77 -23.47 33.89 2.10
N SER A 78 -22.43 34.45 1.47
CA SER A 78 -21.91 35.79 1.81
C SER A 78 -22.86 36.92 1.42
N THR A 79 -23.87 36.67 0.60
CA THR A 79 -24.91 37.64 0.23
C THR A 79 -26.04 37.59 1.28
N PRO A 80 -26.53 38.73 1.79
CA PRO A 80 -27.68 38.75 2.70
C PRO A 80 -28.93 38.13 2.08
N ASP A 81 -29.75 37.43 2.89
CA ASP A 81 -30.93 36.70 2.38
C ASP A 81 -31.98 37.60 1.71
N ASP A 82 -32.10 38.85 2.16
CA ASP A 82 -33.00 39.86 1.57
C ASP A 82 -32.59 40.24 0.14
N ASP A 83 -31.29 40.13 -0.17
CA ASP A 83 -30.71 40.47 -1.47
C ASP A 83 -30.58 39.25 -2.40
N LYS A 84 -30.88 38.04 -1.91
CA LYS A 84 -30.81 36.79 -2.71
C LYS A 84 -32.02 36.64 -3.63
N SER A 85 -31.74 36.40 -4.90
CA SER A 85 -32.77 35.99 -5.85
C SER A 85 -33.30 34.59 -5.52
N LYS A 86 -34.44 34.22 -6.11
CA LYS A 86 -34.97 32.85 -5.96
C LYS A 86 -33.99 31.80 -6.53
N ALA A 87 -33.32 32.12 -7.64
CA ALA A 87 -32.35 31.24 -8.26
C ALA A 87 -31.11 31.02 -7.36
N ASP A 88 -30.67 32.05 -6.64
CA ASP A 88 -29.54 31.93 -5.71
C ASP A 88 -29.88 30.97 -4.57
N ARG A 89 -31.10 31.06 -4.02
CA ARG A 89 -31.57 30.15 -2.97
C ARG A 89 -31.72 28.71 -3.46
N GLU A 90 -32.26 28.52 -4.66
CA GLU A 90 -32.35 27.18 -5.28
C GLU A 90 -30.95 26.59 -5.49
N ARG A 91 -29.99 27.39 -5.96
CA ARG A 91 -28.61 26.93 -6.15
C ARG A 91 -27.87 26.66 -4.84
N GLU A 92 -28.13 27.45 -3.80
CA GLU A 92 -27.59 27.22 -2.46
C GLU A 92 -28.01 25.84 -1.92
N GLU A 93 -29.30 25.51 -2.04
CA GLU A 93 -29.86 24.21 -1.64
C GLU A 93 -29.26 23.06 -2.48
N GLU A 94 -29.14 23.23 -3.80
CA GLU A 94 -28.51 22.23 -4.67
C GLU A 94 -27.05 21.95 -4.29
N LEU A 95 -26.27 22.98 -4.00
CA LEU A 95 -24.88 22.84 -3.57
C LEU A 95 -24.79 22.12 -2.22
N LEU A 96 -25.69 22.44 -1.29
CA LEU A 96 -25.73 21.83 0.03
C LEU A 96 -26.07 20.33 -0.05
N GLN A 97 -27.03 19.97 -0.90
CA GLN A 97 -27.35 18.56 -1.19
C GLN A 97 -26.17 17.80 -1.82
N GLN A 98 -25.45 18.42 -2.77
CA GLN A 98 -24.27 17.79 -3.38
C GLN A 98 -23.14 17.59 -2.38
N VAL A 99 -22.87 18.60 -1.53
CA VAL A 99 -21.87 18.48 -0.46
C VAL A 99 -22.24 17.35 0.50
N ASN A 100 -23.48 17.28 0.96
CA ASN A 100 -23.94 16.20 1.85
C ASN A 100 -23.73 14.82 1.22
N LYS A 101 -24.11 14.63 -0.04
CA LYS A 101 -23.92 13.37 -0.75
C LYS A 101 -22.44 12.94 -0.82
N LEU A 102 -21.52 13.89 -1.04
CA LEU A 102 -20.08 13.60 -1.06
C LEU A 102 -19.54 13.27 0.32
N VAL A 103 -20.04 13.94 1.36
CA VAL A 103 -19.70 13.63 2.75
C VAL A 103 -20.17 12.22 3.11
N GLU A 104 -21.40 11.85 2.78
CA GLU A 104 -21.92 10.49 2.95
C GLU A 104 -21.05 9.46 2.21
N THR A 105 -20.67 9.76 0.95
CA THR A 105 -19.77 8.88 0.18
C THR A 105 -18.42 8.69 0.86
N ARG A 106 -17.87 9.75 1.46
CA ARG A 106 -16.62 9.68 2.21
C ARG A 106 -16.78 8.86 3.50
N ASP A 107 -17.91 8.99 4.18
CA ASP A 107 -18.19 8.23 5.39
C ASP A 107 -18.25 6.72 5.06
N PHE A 108 -18.91 6.33 3.96
CA PHE A 108 -18.86 4.94 3.47
C PHE A 108 -17.43 4.46 3.15
N LEU A 109 -16.60 5.32 2.53
CA LEU A 109 -15.20 4.98 2.23
C LEU A 109 -14.40 4.68 3.51
N VAL A 110 -14.66 5.44 4.59
CA VAL A 110 -14.03 5.24 5.90
C VAL A 110 -14.47 3.92 6.54
N ASP A 111 -15.77 3.61 6.47
CA ASP A 111 -16.30 2.36 6.99
C ASP A 111 -15.72 1.15 6.25
N ASP A 112 -15.62 1.22 4.91
CA ASP A 112 -15.07 0.16 4.07
C ASP A 112 -13.59 -0.13 4.39
N VAL A 113 -12.74 0.90 4.53
CA VAL A 113 -11.32 0.69 4.84
C VAL A 113 -11.12 0.16 6.26
N GLU A 114 -11.95 0.55 7.22
CA GLU A 114 -11.87 0.01 8.58
C GLU A 114 -12.34 -1.45 8.62
N PHE A 115 -13.36 -1.80 7.84
CA PHE A 115 -13.79 -3.18 7.68
C PHE A 115 -12.70 -4.07 7.09
N GLU A 116 -12.01 -3.59 6.05
CA GLU A 116 -10.91 -4.34 5.44
C GLU A 116 -9.74 -4.53 6.41
N ARG A 117 -9.40 -3.52 7.22
CA ARG A 117 -8.40 -3.63 8.29
C ARG A 117 -8.77 -4.65 9.36
N LEU A 118 -10.06 -4.78 9.68
CA LEU A 118 -10.53 -5.79 10.63
C LEU A 118 -10.39 -7.20 10.04
N ARG A 119 -10.76 -7.38 8.77
CA ARG A 119 -10.58 -8.64 8.03
C ARG A 119 -9.12 -9.08 8.01
N GLU A 120 -8.22 -8.22 7.58
CA GLU A 120 -6.78 -8.53 7.47
C GLU A 120 -6.19 -8.99 8.81
N ARG A 121 -6.56 -8.33 9.92
CA ARG A 121 -6.10 -8.72 11.27
C ARG A 121 -6.61 -10.09 11.68
N GLU A 122 -7.84 -10.44 11.34
CA GLU A 122 -8.40 -11.75 11.68
C GLU A 122 -7.75 -12.85 10.84
N GLU A 123 -7.53 -12.62 9.54
CA GLU A 123 -6.81 -13.55 8.66
C GLU A 123 -5.38 -13.83 9.16
N ASP A 124 -4.65 -12.78 9.55
CA ASP A 124 -3.31 -12.93 10.13
C ASP A 124 -3.35 -13.69 11.47
N ARG A 125 -4.38 -13.47 12.29
CA ARG A 125 -4.59 -14.17 13.56
C ARG A 125 -4.85 -15.66 13.35
N GLU A 126 -5.77 -16.00 12.44
CA GLU A 126 -6.09 -17.38 12.08
C GLU A 126 -4.86 -18.10 11.51
N MET A 127 -4.09 -17.43 10.65
CA MET A 127 -2.86 -17.99 10.10
C MET A 127 -1.81 -18.26 11.19
N ALA A 128 -1.60 -17.33 12.11
CA ALA A 128 -0.67 -17.50 13.22
C ALA A 128 -1.09 -18.64 14.16
N VAL A 129 -2.39 -18.74 14.49
CA VAL A 129 -2.95 -19.81 15.31
C VAL A 129 -2.79 -21.17 14.61
N PHE A 130 -3.08 -21.24 13.31
CA PHE A 130 -2.91 -22.45 12.52
C PHE A 130 -1.47 -22.94 12.55
N LEU A 131 -0.50 -22.06 12.28
CA LEU A 131 0.93 -22.39 12.31
C LEU A 131 1.38 -22.86 13.69
N GLN A 132 0.95 -22.21 14.78
CA GLN A 132 1.26 -22.64 16.13
C GLN A 132 0.68 -24.03 16.46
N SER A 133 -0.54 -24.32 15.97
CA SER A 133 -1.19 -25.62 16.19
C SER A 133 -0.55 -26.77 15.40
N LYS A 134 -0.03 -26.49 14.21
CA LYS A 134 0.60 -27.48 13.32
C LYS A 134 2.08 -27.69 13.61
N PHE A 135 2.77 -26.66 14.11
CA PHE A 135 4.20 -26.71 14.45
C PHE A 135 4.45 -26.24 15.90
N PRO A 136 3.92 -26.94 16.91
CA PRO A 136 4.22 -26.63 18.29
C PRO A 136 5.67 -27.05 18.59
N LYS A 137 6.60 -26.06 18.53
CA LYS A 137 8.04 -26.15 18.85
C LYS A 137 8.97 -26.60 17.71
N THR A 138 9.45 -25.66 16.91
CA THR A 138 10.78 -25.74 16.24
C THR A 138 11.64 -24.47 16.39
N LEU A 139 11.16 -23.42 17.06
CA LEU A 139 11.91 -22.16 17.24
C LEU A 139 12.63 -22.02 18.60
N ALA A 140 12.60 -23.04 19.47
CA ALA A 140 13.22 -22.97 20.80
C ALA A 140 14.64 -23.56 20.90
N ALA A 141 15.25 -24.04 19.80
CA ALA A 141 16.57 -24.69 19.88
C ALA A 141 17.45 -24.50 18.64
N LYS A 142 18.05 -23.30 18.48
CA LYS A 142 19.48 -23.08 18.16
C LYS A 142 19.74 -21.61 17.79
N GLY A 143 20.72 -21.01 18.46
CA GLY A 143 21.44 -19.84 17.94
C GLY A 143 21.30 -18.54 18.72
N ALA A 144 21.84 -18.50 19.94
CA ALA A 144 22.32 -17.24 20.48
C ALA A 144 23.60 -16.85 19.71
N SER A 145 23.51 -15.84 18.84
CA SER A 145 24.64 -14.98 18.47
C SER A 145 24.12 -13.66 17.89
N GLN A 146 23.92 -12.72 18.79
CA GLN A 146 24.14 -11.27 18.68
C GLN A 146 24.36 -10.68 17.27
N ASP A 147 23.35 -10.01 16.70
CA ASP A 147 23.53 -8.65 16.20
C ASP A 147 22.20 -7.87 16.01
N GLN A 148 22.24 -6.62 16.45
CA GLN A 148 21.35 -5.47 16.14
C GLN A 148 19.84 -5.55 16.47
N ASN A 149 19.54 -5.18 17.71
CA ASN A 149 18.62 -4.10 18.10
C ASN A 149 17.73 -3.52 16.96
N VAL A 150 16.58 -4.13 16.68
CA VAL A 150 15.42 -3.41 16.14
C VAL A 150 14.19 -3.84 16.92
N ALA A 151 13.65 -2.86 17.64
CA ALA A 151 12.62 -3.01 18.63
C ALA A 151 11.40 -3.80 18.13
N SER A 152 10.98 -4.77 18.94
CA SER A 152 9.59 -5.15 19.10
C SER A 152 8.80 -3.93 19.57
N LYS A 153 8.45 -3.04 18.65
CA LYS A 153 7.45 -2.02 18.89
C LYS A 153 6.18 -2.57 18.26
N SER A 154 5.22 -2.93 19.12
CA SER A 154 3.81 -2.89 18.77
C SER A 154 3.60 -1.75 17.78
N GLN A 155 3.16 -2.04 16.56
CA GLN A 155 2.70 -0.99 15.66
C GLN A 155 1.41 -0.44 16.25
N GLN A 156 1.56 0.36 17.31
CA GLN A 156 0.78 1.56 17.47
C GLN A 156 0.83 2.24 16.11
N THR A 157 -0.34 2.29 15.48
CA THR A 157 -0.67 3.21 14.40
C THR A 157 -0.06 4.56 14.70
N ALA A 158 1.13 4.83 14.13
CA ALA A 158 1.77 6.12 14.29
C ALA A 158 0.96 7.13 13.47
N PRO A 159 0.56 8.26 14.07
CA PRO A 159 -0.24 9.27 13.38
C PRO A 159 0.61 9.91 12.29
N PHE A 160 0.04 9.97 11.09
CA PHE A 160 0.35 10.91 10.01
C PHE A 160 1.82 11.35 9.92
N SER A 161 2.59 10.70 9.05
CA SER A 161 3.88 11.20 8.59
C SER A 161 3.75 12.66 8.17
N LYS A 162 4.73 13.50 8.56
CA LYS A 162 4.75 14.97 8.40
C LYS A 162 4.46 15.50 6.98
N THR A 163 4.51 14.65 5.97
CA THR A 163 4.09 14.93 4.57
C THR A 163 2.57 14.96 4.39
N GLY A 164 1.81 14.21 5.20
CA GLY A 164 0.35 14.26 5.22
C GLY A 164 -0.19 15.57 5.80
N LEU A 165 0.53 16.19 6.74
CA LEU A 165 0.13 17.46 7.36
C LEU A 165 0.15 18.64 6.37
N THR A 166 1.02 18.60 5.35
CA THR A 166 1.04 19.62 4.28
C THR A 166 -0.09 19.43 3.26
N LEU A 167 -0.55 18.19 3.02
CA LEU A 167 -1.68 17.92 2.13
C LEU A 167 -3.04 18.12 2.82
N LEU A 168 -3.12 17.84 4.13
CA LEU A 168 -4.32 18.10 4.94
C LEU A 168 -4.55 19.61 5.16
N LYS A 169 -3.48 20.41 5.16
CA LYS A 169 -3.55 21.87 5.25
C LYS A 169 -4.34 22.47 4.08
N ASP A 170 -4.34 21.81 2.92
CA ASP A 170 -5.08 22.24 1.74
C ASP A 170 -6.50 21.64 1.68
N CYS A 171 -6.79 20.57 2.43
CA CYS A 171 -8.14 19.99 2.54
C CYS A 171 -8.96 20.62 3.68
N CYS A 172 -8.29 21.16 4.71
CA CYS A 172 -8.90 21.89 5.82
C CYS A 172 -8.67 23.40 5.71
N GLY A 173 -8.79 23.98 4.50
CA GLY A 173 -8.64 25.41 4.22
C GLY A 173 -9.69 26.34 4.88
N PHE A 174 -10.24 25.97 6.03
CA PHE A 174 -10.93 26.86 6.94
C PHE A 174 -10.12 26.94 8.23
N THR A 175 -9.76 28.16 8.63
CA THR A 175 -9.57 28.50 10.03
C THR A 175 -10.84 28.15 10.81
N CYS A 176 -11.01 26.87 11.17
CA CYS A 176 -11.98 26.45 12.16
C CYS A 176 -11.41 26.86 13.52
N SER A 177 -11.59 28.13 13.87
CA SER A 177 -11.49 28.54 15.26
C SER A 177 -12.75 28.01 15.93
N ILE A 178 -12.62 26.95 16.71
CA ILE A 178 -13.57 26.65 17.76
C ILE A 178 -13.47 27.80 18.77
N MET A 179 -14.46 28.71 18.73
CA MET A 179 -14.95 29.51 19.85
C MET A 179 -16.47 29.55 19.77
#